data_AF-A0A4Y8KPA4-F1
#
_entry.id   AF-A0A4Y8KPA4-F1
#
_cell.length_a   1.000
_cell.length_b   1.000
_cell.length_c   1.000
_cell.angle_alpha   90.00
_cell.angle_beta   90.00
_cell.angle_gamma   90.00
#
_symmetry.space_group_name_H-M   'P 1'
#
loop_
_entity.id
_entity.type
_entity.pdbx_description
1 polymer ?
#
loop_
_entity_poly.entity_id
_entity_poly.type
_entity_poly.pdbx_seq_one_letter_code
_entity_poly.pdbx_strand_id
1 'polypeptide(L)' 'MTAPTDTITPPELARELGHGDGGKAIRRWLRTQSWRTEAQKGMGWHLVPEQADVVRRRFRSR' A
#
# COMPACT_ATOMS: atom_id res chain seq x y z
N MET A 1 20.38 -0.77 15.61
CA MET A 1 20.59 -1.71 14.50
C MET A 1 19.36 -1.64 13.62
N THR A 2 19.55 -1.26 12.36
CA THR A 2 18.56 -0.87 11.35
C THR A 2 17.55 -1.98 11.04
N ALA A 3 16.25 -1.68 11.19
CA ALA A 3 15.16 -2.58 10.82
C ALA A 3 15.18 -2.88 9.31
N PRO A 4 14.81 -4.11 8.89
CA PRO A 4 14.80 -4.47 7.48
C PRO A 4 13.88 -3.55 6.68
N THR A 5 14.22 -3.36 5.42
CA THR A 5 13.42 -2.72 4.37
C THR A 5 12.12 -3.48 4.17
N ASP A 6 11.22 -3.45 5.15
CA ASP A 6 9.95 -4.18 5.16
C ASP A 6 8.93 -3.36 4.37
N THR A 7 9.20 -3.22 3.07
CA THR A 7 8.24 -2.62 2.16
C THR A 7 7.23 -3.67 1.74
N ILE A 8 5.95 -3.33 1.86
CA ILE A 8 4.85 -4.21 1.47
C ILE A 8 4.14 -3.65 0.25
N THR A 9 3.69 -4.53 -0.63
CA THR A 9 2.95 -4.15 -1.83
C THR A 9 1.43 -4.09 -1.56
N PRO A 10 0.65 -3.31 -2.32
CA PRO A 10 -0.80 -3.29 -2.18
C PRO A 10 -1.50 -4.65 -2.33
N PRO A 11 -1.09 -5.56 -3.24
CA PRO A 11 -1.65 -6.91 -3.28
C PRO A 11 -1.41 -7.72 -2.01
N GLU A 12 -0.23 -7.59 -1.40
CA GLU A 12 0.09 -8.26 -0.13
C GLU A 12 -0.75 -7.71 1.02
N LEU A 13 -0.90 -6.39 1.12
CA LEU A 13 -1.80 -5.77 2.09
C LEU A 13 -3.26 -6.17 1.88
N ALA A 14 -3.71 -6.27 0.63
CA ALA A 14 -5.07 -6.74 0.35
C ALA A 14 -5.26 -8.18 0.84
N ARG A 15 -4.29 -9.05 0.61
CA ARG A 15 -4.32 -10.43 1.11
C ARG A 15 -4.31 -10.48 2.65
N GLU A 16 -3.47 -9.67 3.30
CA GLU A 16 -3.41 -9.54 4.76
C GLU A 16 -4.75 -9.09 5.35
N LEU A 17 -5.42 -8.18 4.66
CA LEU A 17 -6.71 -7.61 5.07
C LEU A 17 -7.93 -8.42 4.60
N GLY A 18 -7.74 -9.54 3.90
CA GLY A 18 -8.83 -10.39 3.39
C GLY A 18 -9.59 -9.82 2.18
N HIS A 19 -9.05 -8.82 1.49
CA HIS A 19 -9.66 -8.23 0.29
C HIS A 19 -9.33 -9.08 -0.94
N GLY A 20 -10.36 -9.62 -1.61
CA GLY A 20 -10.23 -10.45 -2.82
C GLY A 20 -9.97 -9.66 -4.12
N ASP A 21 -9.83 -8.34 -4.05
CA ASP A 21 -9.69 -7.46 -5.22
C ASP A 21 -8.25 -7.30 -5.72
N GLY A 22 -7.30 -8.06 -5.13
CA GLY A 22 -5.87 -8.01 -5.49
C GLY A 22 -5.25 -6.63 -5.27
N GLY A 23 -5.74 -5.87 -4.29
CA GLY A 23 -5.24 -4.54 -3.95
C GLY A 23 -5.59 -3.46 -4.97
N LYS A 24 -6.64 -3.64 -5.77
CA LYS A 24 -7.13 -2.64 -6.73
C LYS A 24 -7.68 -1.41 -6.01
N ALA A 25 -8.46 -1.60 -4.95
CA ALA A 25 -9.02 -0.56 -4.11
C ALA A 25 -7.92 0.19 -3.35
N ILE A 26 -6.94 -0.54 -2.81
CA ILE A 26 -5.75 0.04 -2.18
C ILE A 26 -4.98 0.90 -3.18
N ARG A 27 -4.65 0.36 -4.37
CA ARG A 27 -3.97 1.12 -5.45
C ARG A 27 -4.75 2.36 -5.88
N ARG A 28 -6.07 2.27 -6.00
CA ARG A 28 -6.93 3.42 -6.33
C ARG A 28 -6.86 4.49 -5.26
N TRP A 29 -6.93 4.12 -3.99
CA TRP A 29 -6.83 5.05 -2.87
C TRP A 29 -5.44 5.67 -2.77
N LEU A 30 -4.38 4.88 -2.93
CA LEU A 30 -3.00 5.38 -2.93
C LEU A 30 -2.74 6.44 -4.01
N ARG A 31 -3.35 6.30 -5.20
CA ARG A 31 -3.27 7.32 -6.26
C ARG A 31 -3.85 8.68 -5.85
N THR A 32 -4.71 8.74 -4.84
CA THR A 32 -5.28 10.01 -4.33
C THR A 32 -4.46 10.62 -3.19
N GLN A 33 -3.45 9.92 -2.67
CA GLN A 33 -2.67 10.40 -1.52
C GLN A 33 -1.46 11.26 -1.91
N SER A 34 -1.22 11.48 -3.21
CA SER A 34 -0.05 12.22 -3.73
C SER A 34 1.31 11.72 -3.21
N TRP A 35 1.38 10.46 -2.74
CA TRP A 35 2.61 9.85 -2.21
C TRP A 35 3.61 9.42 -3.27
N ARG A 36 3.28 9.59 -4.56
CA ARG A 36 4.20 9.33 -5.66
C ARG A 36 4.49 10.61 -6.41
N THR A 37 5.74 10.74 -6.82
CA THR A 37 6.13 11.75 -7.80
C THR A 37 5.76 11.28 -9.21
N GLU A 38 5.63 12.22 -10.15
CA GLU A 38 5.40 11.93 -11.58
C GLU A 38 6.47 10.97 -12.15
N ALA A 39 7.72 11.05 -11.68
CA ALA A 39 8.81 10.16 -12.07
C ALA A 39 8.58 8.70 -11.68
N GLN A 40 7.73 8.43 -10.68
CA GLN A 40 7.40 7.08 -10.24
C GLN A 40 6.15 6.52 -10.93
N LYS A 41 5.56 7.26 -11.88
CA LYS A 41 4.41 6.81 -12.66
C LYS A 41 4.77 5.56 -13.46
N GLY A 42 3.98 4.48 -13.28
CA GLY A 42 4.21 3.20 -13.94
C GLY A 42 5.03 2.18 -13.13
N MET A 43 5.75 2.59 -12.08
CA MET A 43 6.47 1.66 -11.22
C MET A 43 5.51 0.91 -10.26
N GLY A 44 5.95 -0.23 -9.73
CA GLY A 44 5.23 -0.94 -8.65
C GLY A 44 5.08 -0.08 -7.39
N TRP A 45 4.04 -0.34 -6.61
CA TRP A 45 3.86 0.30 -5.30
C TRP A 45 4.59 -0.52 -4.24
N HIS A 46 5.49 0.13 -3.50
CA HIS A 46 6.19 -0.43 -2.34
C HIS A 46 5.97 0.54 -1.19
N LEU A 47 5.20 0.12 -0.20
CA LEU A 47 4.82 0.96 0.93
C LEU A 47 5.75 0.67 2.09
N VAL A 48 6.35 1.71 2.66
CA VAL A 48 7.07 1.59 3.92
C VAL A 48 6.10 1.23 5.06
N PRO A 49 6.58 0.70 6.20
CA PRO A 49 5.72 0.27 7.31
C PRO A 49 4.72 1.34 7.76
N GLU A 50 5.15 2.60 7.82
CA GLU A 50 4.29 3.72 8.23
C GLU A 50 3.11 3.94 7.26
N GLN A 51 3.38 3.87 5.95
CA GLN A 51 2.34 3.97 4.91
C GLN A 51 1.42 2.76 4.94
N ALA A 52 1.99 1.57 5.17
CA ALA A 52 1.24 0.33 5.31
C ALA A 52 0.25 0.42 6.48
N ASP A 53 0.64 0.98 7.63
CA ASP A 53 -0.26 1.16 8.77
C ASP A 53 -1.40 2.16 8.51
N VAL A 54 -1.17 3.18 7.68
CA VAL A 54 -2.25 4.06 7.23
C VAL A 54 -3.24 3.27 6.35
N VAL A 55 -2.73 2.46 5.41
CA VAL A 55 -3.58 1.60 4.56
C VAL A 55 -4.36 0.60 5.42
N ARG A 56 -3.69 -0.10 6.36
CA ARG A 56 -4.34 -1.05 7.28
C ARG A 56 -5.50 -0.39 8.02
N ARG A 57 -5.26 0.76 8.66
CA ARG A 57 -6.32 1.51 9.37
C ARG A 57 -7.48 1.90 8.46
N ARG A 58 -7.20 2.27 7.21
CA ARG A 58 -8.23 2.68 6.24
C ARG A 58 -9.10 1.51 5.75
N PHE A 59 -8.53 0.32 5.61
CA PHE A 59 -9.16 -0.83 4.96
C PHE A 59 -9.57 -1.97 5.91
N ARG A 60 -9.30 -1.87 7.22
CA ARG A 60 -9.64 -2.88 8.25
C ARG A 60 -11.15 -3.10 8.46
N SER A 61 -11.99 -2.12 8.15
CA SER A 61 -13.42 -2.11 8.52
C SER A 61 -14.38 -2.08 7.31
N ARG A 62 -13.90 -2.46 6.12
CA ARG A 62 -14.66 -2.29 4.87
C ARG A 62 -15.12 -3.61 4.29
#